data_AF-A0A1I0CPW5-F1
#
_entry.id   AF-A0A1I0CPW5-F1
#
_cell.length_a   1.000
_cell.length_b   1.000
_cell.length_c   1.000
_cell.angle_alpha   90.00
_cell.angle_beta   90.00
_cell.angle_gamma   90.00
#
_symmetry.space_group_name_H-M   'P 1'
#
loop_
_entity.id
_entity.type
_entity.pdbx_description
1 polymer ?
#
loop_
_entity_poly.entity_id
_entity_poly.type
_entity_poly.pdbx_seq_one_letter_code
_entity_poly.pdbx_strand_id
1 'polypeptide(L)'
;MQEIIAEQTYYKMERRISSVDQIDIEHERTLYLYNDRIISKHREFSIQEIMDVSYRKLGQEGGLLYLHTKRGVFSYTVKSSPDNFVERCKEFIKRR
;
A
#
# COMPACT_ATOMS: atom_id res chain seq x y z
N MET A 1 3.20 17.69 15.44
CA MET A 1 3.71 16.84 14.35
C MET A 1 2.78 15.64 14.25
N GLN A 2 2.38 15.23 13.04
CA GLN A 2 1.58 14.01 12.89
C GLN A 2 2.48 12.79 13.02
N GLU A 3 2.09 11.87 13.90
CA GLU A 3 2.83 10.66 14.23
C GLU A 3 2.55 9.55 13.19
N ILE A 4 3.61 8.90 12.72
CA ILE A 4 3.49 7.71 11.88
C ILE A 4 3.16 6.53 12.78
N ILE A 5 1.99 5.93 12.57
CA ILE A 5 1.50 4.79 13.38
C ILE A 5 2.01 3.46 12.85
N ALA A 6 2.12 3.35 11.52
CA ALA A 6 2.61 2.18 10.83
C ALA A 6 3.09 2.57 9.42
N GLU A 7 4.00 1.78 8.88
CA GLU A 7 4.48 1.93 7.50
C GLU A 7 4.55 0.57 6.79
N GLN A 8 4.41 0.59 5.47
CA GLN A 8 4.53 -0.61 4.63
C GLN A 8 5.24 -0.28 3.33
N THR A 9 6.39 -0.91 3.10
CA THR A 9 7.10 -0.84 1.82
C THR A 9 6.33 -1.57 0.72
N TYR A 10 6.19 -0.94 -0.43
CA TYR A 10 5.61 -1.52 -1.62
C TYR A 10 6.46 -1.21 -2.85
N TYR A 11 6.26 -2.01 -3.90
CA TYR A 11 7.07 -1.98 -5.09
C TYR A 11 6.20 -1.71 -6.31
N LYS A 12 6.67 -0.81 -7.18
CA LYS A 12 6.08 -0.58 -8.49
C LYS A 12 7.08 -0.99 -9.56
N MET A 13 6.72 -2.02 -10.33
CA MET A 13 7.46 -2.38 -11.54
C MET A 13 7.10 -1.41 -12.66
N GLU A 14 8.13 -0.82 -13.27
CA GLU A 14 8.05 -0.02 -14.49
C GLU A 14 8.82 -0.76 -15.59
N ARG A 15 8.09 -1.23 -16.60
CA ARG A 15 8.71 -1.83 -17.78
C ARG A 15 9.01 -0.74 -18.79
N ARG A 16 10.29 -0.52 -19.08
CA ARG A 16 10.75 0.35 -20.17
C ARG A 16 11.11 -0.50 -21.36
N ILE A 17 10.39 -0.29 -22.46
CA ILE A 17 10.65 -0.94 -23.75
C ILE A 17 11.27 0.12 -24.66
N SER A 18 12.45 -0.16 -25.18
CA SER A 18 13.11 0.59 -26.24
C SER A 18 13.23 -0.28 -27.50
N SER A 19 13.69 0.31 -28.60
CA SER A 19 13.87 -0.41 -29.87
C SER A 19 14.89 -1.55 -29.80
N VAL A 20 15.76 -1.56 -28.79
CA VAL A 20 16.84 -2.54 -28.62
C VAL A 20 16.75 -3.32 -27.31
N ASP A 21 16.26 -2.72 -26.23
CA ASP A 21 16.22 -3.34 -24.91
C ASP A 21 14.87 -3.21 -24.20
N GLN A 22 14.54 -4.22 -23.39
CA GLN A 22 13.49 -4.15 -22.38
C GLN A 22 14.13 -4.22 -20.98
N ILE A 23 13.89 -3.20 -20.16
CA ILE A 23 14.40 -3.08 -18.80
C ILE A 23 13.22 -2.99 -17.83
N ASP A 24 13.18 -3.86 -16.83
CA ASP A 24 12.24 -3.76 -15.72
C ASP A 24 12.90 -3.00 -14.56
N ILE A 25 12.37 -1.81 -14.24
CA ILE A 25 12.85 -0.97 -13.13
C ILE A 25 11.91 -1.16 -11.95
N GLU A 26 12.46 -1.56 -10.82
CA GLU A 26 11.73 -1.66 -9.57
C GLU A 26 11.83 -0.35 -8.78
N HIS A 27 10.67 0.22 -8.43
CA HIS A 27 10.59 1.39 -7.56
C HIS A 27 10.12 0.99 -6.17
N GLU A 28 11.02 1.08 -5.19
CA GLU A 28 10.67 0.98 -3.78
C GLU A 28 9.99 2.26 -3.29
N ARG A 29 8.90 2.11 -2.54
CA ARG A 29 8.05 3.18 -2.04
C ARG A 29 7.43 2.77 -0.70
N THR A 30 6.90 3.72 0.04
CA THR A 30 6.32 3.45 1.36
C THR A 30 4.89 3.98 1.46
N LEU A 31 4.02 3.17 2.05
CA LEU A 31 2.73 3.59 2.57
C LEU A 31 2.91 4.02 4.03
N TYR A 32 2.37 5.17 4.39
CA TYR A 32 2.39 5.69 5.76
C TYR A 32 0.97 5.79 6.29
N LEU A 33 0.71 5.19 7.45
CA LEU A 33 -0.53 5.36 8.20
C LEU A 33 -0.32 6.46 9.25
N TYR A 34 -1.15 7.50 9.14
CA TYR A 34 -1.35 8.53 10.15
C TYR A 34 -2.72 8.35 10.80
N ASN A 35 -3.00 9.13 11.84
CA ASN A 35 -4.24 9.02 12.60
C ASN A 35 -5.50 9.36 11.78
N ASP A 36 -5.36 10.17 10.73
CA ASP A 36 -6.44 10.69 9.90
C ASP A 36 -6.40 10.22 8.45
N ARG A 37 -5.31 9.57 8.01
CA ARG A 37 -5.09 9.21 6.60
C ARG A 37 -4.03 8.13 6.37
N ILE A 38 -4.05 7.57 5.16
CA ILE A 38 -2.95 6.81 4.58
C ILE A 38 -2.34 7.60 3.43
N ILE A 39 -1.01 7.73 3.39
CA ILE A 39 -0.28 8.36 2.29
C ILE A 39 0.54 7.30 1.56
N SER A 40 0.49 7.34 0.23
CA SER A 40 1.40 6.66 -0.69
C SER A 40 2.25 7.68 -1.43
N LYS A 41 3.21 7.25 -2.26
CA LYS A 41 4.02 8.19 -3.07
C LYS A 41 3.20 9.16 -3.93
N HIS A 42 2.01 8.75 -4.41
CA HIS A 42 1.24 9.49 -5.41
C HIS A 42 -0.18 9.85 -4.96
N ARG A 43 -0.61 9.41 -3.78
CA ARG A 43 -2.01 9.52 -3.32
C ARG A 43 -2.07 9.65 -1.82
N GLU A 44 -3.06 10.39 -1.36
CA GLU A 44 -3.47 10.50 0.03
C GLU A 44 -4.92 10.01 0.14
N PHE A 45 -5.18 9.22 1.18
CA PHE A 45 -6.49 8.64 1.45
C PHE A 45 -6.92 9.01 2.86
N SER A 46 -8.00 9.78 3.01
CA SER A 46 -8.55 10.02 4.35
C SER A 46 -9.04 8.71 4.98
N ILE A 47 -8.83 8.52 6.29
CA ILE A 47 -9.32 7.34 7.00
C ILE A 47 -10.85 7.17 6.89
N GLN A 48 -11.57 8.27 6.66
CA GLN A 48 -13.02 8.26 6.45
C GLN A 48 -13.45 7.68 5.09
N GLU A 49 -12.57 7.64 4.09
CA GLU A 49 -12.87 7.03 2.79
C GLU A 49 -12.36 5.59 2.65
N ILE A 50 -11.49 5.13 3.56
CA ILE A 50 -10.98 3.75 3.56
C ILE A 50 -12.03 2.84 4.23
N MET A 51 -12.53 1.86 3.51
CA MET A 51 -13.54 0.93 3.98
C MET A 51 -12.93 -0.31 4.65
N ASP A 52 -11.86 -0.84 4.07
CA ASP A 52 -11.13 -2.00 4.59
C ASP A 52 -9.70 -2.04 4.01
N VAL A 53 -8.84 -2.83 4.65
CA VAL A 53 -7.51 -3.15 4.14
C VAL A 53 -7.32 -4.67 4.18
N SER A 54 -6.97 -5.27 3.05
CA SER A 54 -6.78 -6.71 2.95
C SER A 54 -5.47 -7.07 2.26
N TYR A 55 -4.90 -8.21 2.62
CA TYR A 55 -3.68 -8.73 2.02
C TYR A 55 -3.95 -10.10 1.41
N ARG A 56 -3.47 -10.29 0.18
CA ARG A 56 -3.46 -11.58 -0.50
C ARG A 56 -2.03 -11.96 -0.81
N LYS A 57 -1.53 -13.00 -0.14
CA LYS A 57 -0.24 -13.62 -0.44
C LYS A 57 -0.23 -14.18 -1.87
N LEU A 58 0.89 -14.02 -2.58
CA LEU A 58 1.11 -14.60 -3.90
C LEU A 58 2.35 -15.50 -3.86
N GLY A 59 2.18 -16.80 -4.09
CA GLY A 59 3.29 -17.74 -4.07
C GLY A 59 3.95 -17.85 -2.69
N GLN A 60 5.28 -18.05 -2.66
CA GLN A 60 6.02 -18.21 -1.42
C GLN A 60 6.38 -16.88 -0.75
N GLU A 61 6.59 -15.81 -1.53
CA GLU A 61 7.06 -14.51 -1.07
C GLU A 61 6.14 -13.37 -1.52
N GLY A 62 5.85 -12.46 -0.59
CA GLY A 62 5.07 -11.26 -0.87
C GLY A 62 3.63 -11.50 -1.32
N GLY A 63 3.03 -10.45 -1.88
CA GLY A 63 1.66 -10.48 -2.35
C GLY A 63 1.12 -9.09 -2.70
N LEU A 64 -0.21 -8.98 -2.70
CA LEU A 64 -0.92 -7.75 -2.98
C LEU A 64 -1.65 -7.27 -1.73
N LEU A 65 -1.31 -6.06 -1.29
CA LEU A 65 -2.03 -5.30 -0.29
C LEU A 65 -3.08 -4.44 -1.00
N TYR A 66 -4.33 -4.49 -0.54
CA TYR A 66 -5.45 -3.76 -1.09
C TYR A 66 -5.97 -2.74 -0.10
N LEU A 67 -6.08 -1.48 -0.53
CA LEU A 67 -6.88 -0.46 0.14
C LEU A 67 -8.23 -0.40 -0.55
N HIS A 68 -9.27 -0.86 0.14
CA HIS A 68 -10.65 -0.73 -0.32
C HIS A 68 -11.15 0.64 0.10
N THR A 69 -11.48 1.50 -0.85
CA THR A 69 -11.96 2.86 -0.58
C THR A 69 -13.34 3.07 -1.19
N LYS A 70 -14.04 4.12 -0.76
CA LYS A 70 -15.32 4.55 -1.38
C LYS A 70 -15.21 4.84 -2.88
N ARG A 71 -13.99 5.12 -3.38
CA ARG A 71 -13.72 5.48 -4.79
C ARG A 71 -13.15 4.33 -5.62
N GLY A 72 -13.02 3.13 -5.03
CA GLY A 72 -12.47 1.96 -5.68
C GLY A 72 -11.36 1.29 -4.87
N VAL A 73 -10.75 0.26 -5.47
CA VAL A 73 -9.72 -0.55 -4.83
C VAL A 73 -8.35 -0.19 -5.38
N PHE A 74 -7.39 0.04 -4.48
CA PHE A 74 -6.00 0.31 -4.82
C PHE A 74 -5.12 -0.84 -4.37
N SER A 75 -4.31 -1.38 -5.28
CA SER A 75 -3.41 -2.50 -5.00
C SER A 75 -1.95 -2.06 -4.96
N TYR A 76 -1.20 -2.68 -4.04
CA TYR A 76 0.22 -2.43 -3.81
C TYR A 76 0.94 -3.77 -3.69
N THR A 77 1.93 -3.99 -4.55
CA THR A 77 2.77 -5.19 -4.46
C THR A 77 3.73 -5.05 -3.30
N VAL A 78 3.68 -5.98 -2.35
CA VAL A 78 4.56 -6.01 -1.17
C VAL A 78 5.41 -7.26 -1.21
N LYS A 79 6.66 -7.17 -0.76
CA LYS A 79 7.59 -8.32 -0.65
C LYS A 79 7.70 -8.84 0.78
N SER A 80 7.48 -7.97 1.78
CA SER A 80 7.39 -8.32 3.19
C SER A 80 5.92 -8.55 3.62
N SER A 81 5.73 -9.22 4.75
CA SER A 81 4.39 -9.36 5.33
C SER A 81 3.84 -7.98 5.76
N PRO A 82 2.64 -7.59 5.32
CA PRO A 82 2.01 -6.34 5.73
C PRO A 82 1.11 -6.46 6.96
N ASP A 83 1.17 -7.57 7.70
CA ASP A 83 0.20 -7.88 8.77
C ASP A 83 0.10 -6.75 9.81
N ASN A 84 1.22 -6.20 10.25
CA ASN A 84 1.23 -5.08 11.20
C ASN A 84 0.52 -3.84 10.63
N PHE A 85 0.80 -3.48 9.37
CA PHE A 85 0.15 -2.35 8.72
C PHE A 85 -1.36 -2.57 8.57
N VAL A 86 -1.76 -3.78 8.16
CA VAL A 86 -3.17 -4.18 8.01
C VAL A 86 -3.91 -4.09 9.35
N GLU A 87 -3.32 -4.64 10.41
CA GLU A 87 -3.89 -4.62 11.76
C GLU A 87 -4.11 -3.19 12.25
N ARG A 88 -3.07 -2.35 12.17
CA ARG A 88 -3.17 -0.94 12.57
C ARG A 88 -4.19 -0.18 11.73
N CYS A 89 -4.24 -0.39 10.42
CA CYS A 89 -5.29 0.22 9.59
C CYS A 89 -6.69 -0.16 10.07
N LYS A 90 -6.93 -1.45 10.35
CA LYS A 90 -8.23 -1.94 10.82
C LYS A 90 -8.62 -1.35 12.18
N GLU A 91 -7.68 -1.16 13.09
CA GLU A 91 -7.95 -0.48 14.35
C GLU A 91 -8.45 0.95 14.14
N PHE A 92 -7.81 1.73 13.26
CA PHE A 92 -8.20 3.11 12.99
C PHE A 92 -9.51 3.21 12.18
N ILE A 93 -9.75 2.28 11.25
CA ILE A 93 -11.02 2.20 10.51
C ILE A 93 -12.20 1.89 11.45
N LYS A 94 -12.00 1.12 12.53
CA LYS A 94 -13.05 0.83 13.52
C LYS A 94 -13.34 1.99 14.48
N ARG A 95 -12.42 2.95 14.62
CA ARG A 95 -12.54 4.09 15.56
C ARG A 95 -13.24 5.31 14.96
N ARG A 96 -13.42 5.34 13.63
CA ARG A 96 -14.11 6.42 12.92
C ARG A 96 -15.62 6.37 13.15
#